data_AF-G5Q5M3-F1
#
_entry.id   AF-G5Q5M3-F1
#
_cell.length_a   1.000
_cell.length_b   1.000
_cell.length_c   1.000
_cell.angle_alpha   90.00
_cell.angle_beta   90.00
_cell.angle_gamma   90.00
#
_symmetry.space_group_name_H-M   'P 1'
#
loop_
_entity.id
_entity.type
_entity.pdbx_description
1 polymer ?
#
loop_
_entity_poly.entity_id
_entity_poly.type
_entity_poly.pdbx_seq_one_letter_code
_entity_poly.pdbx_strand_id
1 'polypeptide(L)'
;MTLKKFDIDEYIAQEEELNSAIKIEDNHIVIRIPDNDFNEVYDIPLSDLVDAAGIVEWIFHLAEKQWINRHMLRRFIKIASAHAGIKL
;
A
#
# COMPACT_ATOMS: atom_id res chain seq x y z
N MET A 1 28.10 0.26 13.35
CA MET A 1 27.39 1.12 12.38
C MET A 1 26.36 1.90 13.16
N THR A 2 26.57 3.20 13.36
CA THR A 2 25.62 4.07 14.06
C THR A 2 24.60 4.51 13.04
N LEU A 3 23.39 3.95 13.07
CA LEU A 3 22.24 4.52 12.35
C LEU A 3 22.12 5.99 12.80
N LYS A 4 22.35 6.92 11.87
CA LYS A 4 22.33 8.34 12.19
C LYS A 4 20.86 8.72 12.39
N LYS A 5 20.58 9.44 13.46
CA LYS A 5 19.24 9.89 13.87
C LYS A 5 18.41 10.50 12.71
N PHE A 6 19.08 11.11 11.75
CA PHE A 6 18.51 11.67 10.52
C PHE A 6 17.82 10.63 9.61
N ASP A 7 18.40 9.42 9.48
CA ASP A 7 17.83 8.34 8.66
C ASP A 7 16.50 7.81 9.25
N ILE A 8 16.35 7.90 10.57
CA ILE A 8 15.16 7.42 11.29
C ILE A 8 14.01 8.40 11.08
N ASP A 9 14.27 9.70 11.19
CA ASP A 9 13.23 10.73 11.04
C ASP A 9 12.70 10.76 9.58
N GLU A 10 13.57 10.65 8.57
CA GLU A 10 13.16 10.53 7.17
C GLU A 10 12.36 9.24 6.89
N TYR A 11 12.78 8.12 7.49
CA TYR A 11 12.06 6.85 7.36
C TYR A 11 10.65 6.93 7.97
N ILE A 12 10.51 7.56 9.14
CA ILE A 12 9.22 7.76 9.80
C ILE A 12 8.31 8.64 8.94
N ALA A 13 8.82 9.76 8.43
CA ALA A 13 8.06 10.65 7.55
C ALA A 13 7.57 9.93 6.28
N GLN A 14 8.44 9.12 5.66
CA GLN A 14 8.07 8.31 4.50
C GLN A 14 6.99 7.27 4.84
N GLU A 15 7.08 6.59 5.99
CA GLU A 15 6.02 5.66 6.41
C GLU A 15 4.69 6.37 6.70
N GLU A 16 4.70 7.56 7.31
CA GLU A 16 3.49 8.35 7.56
C GLU A 16 2.80 8.80 6.25
N GLU A 17 3.58 9.21 5.27
CA GLU A 17 3.07 9.56 3.94
C GLU A 17 2.41 8.35 3.26
N LEU A 18 3.07 7.19 3.29
CA LEU A 18 2.53 5.94 2.73
C LEU A 18 1.28 5.45 3.48
N ASN A 19 1.25 5.63 4.81
CA ASN A 19 0.08 5.30 5.63
C ASN A 19 -1.12 6.18 5.26
N SER A 20 -0.87 7.43 4.85
CA SER A 20 -1.90 8.36 4.40
C SER A 20 -2.34 8.10 2.96
N ALA A 21 -1.45 7.56 2.12
CA ALA A 21 -1.70 7.25 0.73
C ALA A 21 -2.48 5.95 0.52
N ILE A 22 -2.31 4.95 1.40
CA ILE A 22 -2.96 3.62 1.28
C ILE A 22 -3.67 3.25 2.59
N LYS A 23 -5.00 3.19 2.53
CA LYS A 23 -5.89 2.99 3.68
C LYS A 23 -7.09 2.11 3.31
N ILE A 24 -7.76 1.56 4.32
CA ILE A 24 -9.05 0.88 4.15
C ILE A 24 -10.17 1.88 4.38
N GLU A 25 -11.11 1.99 3.44
CA GLU A 25 -12.34 2.78 3.57
C GLU A 25 -13.52 1.99 2.97
N ASP A 26 -14.66 1.95 3.67
CA ASP A 26 -15.94 1.42 3.18
C ASP A 26 -15.83 0.14 2.32
N ASN A 27 -15.14 -0.86 2.85
CA ASN A 27 -14.91 -2.18 2.24
C ASN A 27 -13.96 -2.22 1.03
N HIS A 28 -13.13 -1.19 0.88
CA HIS A 28 -12.09 -1.11 -0.15
C HIS A 28 -10.74 -0.75 0.46
N ILE A 29 -9.65 -1.18 -0.16
CA ILE A 29 -8.35 -0.51 -0.03
C ILE A 29 -8.31 0.62 -1.04
N VAL A 30 -8.18 1.85 -0.54
CA VAL A 30 -8.10 3.08 -1.33
C VAL A 30 -6.62 3.48 -1.44
N ILE A 31 -6.13 3.60 -2.67
CA ILE A 31 -4.77 4.05 -2.99
C ILE A 31 -4.85 5.42 -3.66
N ARG A 32 -4.25 6.44 -3.06
CA ARG A 32 -4.07 7.75 -3.72
C ARG A 32 -3.03 7.60 -4.83
N ILE A 33 -3.40 8.00 -6.05
CA ILE A 33 -2.47 8.01 -7.17
C ILE A 33 -1.57 9.26 -7.02
N PRO A 34 -0.24 9.10 -6.95
CA PRO A 34 0.66 10.24 -6.80
C PRO A 34 0.65 11.13 -8.04
N ASP A 35 0.94 12.42 -7.84
CA ASP A 35 1.12 13.42 -8.89
C ASP A 35 -0.04 13.52 -9.89
N ASN A 36 -1.28 13.30 -9.43
CA ASN A 36 -2.46 13.58 -10.23
C ASN A 36 -3.14 14.90 -9.84
N ASP A 37 -3.62 15.63 -10.84
CA ASP A 37 -4.25 16.95 -10.64
C ASP A 37 -5.67 16.85 -10.06
N PHE A 38 -6.26 15.64 -10.07
CA PHE A 38 -7.68 15.42 -9.78
C PHE A 38 -7.95 14.69 -8.46
N ASN A 39 -6.92 14.43 -7.64
CA ASN A 39 -6.99 13.58 -6.44
C ASN A 39 -7.68 12.23 -6.70
N GLU A 40 -7.49 11.66 -7.89
CA GLU A 40 -8.07 10.35 -8.21
C GLU A 40 -7.48 9.29 -7.29
N VAL A 41 -8.35 8.36 -6.90
CA VAL A 41 -8.02 7.22 -6.08
C VAL A 41 -8.24 5.95 -6.87
N TYR A 42 -7.49 4.93 -6.51
CA TYR A 42 -7.65 3.58 -7.02
C TYR A 42 -8.24 2.71 -5.91
N ASP A 43 -9.44 2.18 -6.15
CA ASP A 43 -10.18 1.38 -5.17
C ASP A 43 -10.03 -0.12 -5.48
N ILE A 44 -9.74 -0.89 -4.43
CA ILE A 44 -9.61 -2.34 -4.49
C ILE A 44 -10.60 -2.96 -3.53
N PRO A 45 -11.62 -3.71 -4.00
CA PRO A 45 -12.59 -4.35 -3.13
C PRO A 45 -11.91 -5.33 -2.17
N LEU A 46 -12.24 -5.25 -0.88
CA LEU A 46 -11.77 -6.23 0.10
C LEU A 46 -12.28 -7.65 -0.18
N SER A 47 -13.41 -7.77 -0.90
CA SER A 47 -13.93 -9.05 -1.38
C SER A 47 -12.98 -9.81 -2.31
N ASP A 48 -12.03 -9.11 -2.93
CA ASP A 48 -11.05 -9.70 -3.84
C ASP A 48 -9.76 -10.09 -3.09
N LEU A 49 -9.67 -9.76 -1.79
CA LEU A 49 -8.48 -9.90 -0.94
C LEU A 49 -8.74 -10.84 0.25
N VAL A 50 -9.53 -11.90 0.03
CA VAL A 50 -9.94 -12.84 1.09
C VAL A 50 -8.89 -13.92 1.34
N ASP A 51 -8.06 -14.24 0.34
CA ASP A 51 -7.04 -15.27 0.42
C ASP A 51 -5.71 -14.84 -0.23
N ALA A 52 -4.70 -15.72 -0.09
CA ALA A 52 -3.37 -15.47 -0.64
C ALA A 52 -3.36 -15.37 -2.17
N ALA A 53 -4.26 -16.07 -2.86
CA ALA A 53 -4.30 -16.08 -4.33
C ALA A 53 -4.79 -14.73 -4.86
N GLY A 54 -5.90 -14.22 -4.32
CA GLY A 54 -6.44 -12.90 -4.68
C GLY A 54 -5.45 -11.78 -4.36
N ILE A 55 -4.75 -11.85 -3.23
CA ILE A 55 -3.70 -10.89 -2.90
C ILE A 55 -2.56 -10.93 -3.92
N VAL A 56 -2.09 -12.13 -4.31
CA VAL A 56 -1.00 -12.26 -5.30
C VAL A 56 -1.41 -11.73 -6.67
N GLU A 57 -2.64 -12.01 -7.12
CA GLU A 57 -3.18 -11.47 -8.36
C GLU A 57 -3.16 -9.93 -8.35
N TRP A 58 -3.64 -9.31 -7.27
CA TRP A 58 -3.60 -7.87 -7.10
C TRP A 58 -2.19 -7.30 -7.00
N ILE A 59 -1.24 -8.00 -6.38
CA ILE A 59 0.18 -7.59 -6.36
C ILE A 59 0.70 -7.48 -7.78
N PHE A 60 0.46 -8.48 -8.64
CA PHE A 60 0.92 -8.44 -10.03
C PHE A 60 0.22 -7.33 -10.82
N HIS A 61 -1.10 -7.19 -10.68
CA HIS A 61 -1.84 -6.11 -11.35
C HIS A 61 -1.36 -4.71 -10.96
N LEU A 62 -1.04 -4.49 -9.67
CA LEU A 62 -0.48 -3.23 -9.19
C LEU A 62 0.97 -3.02 -9.66
N ALA A 63 1.78 -4.08 -9.73
CA ALA A 63 3.17 -4.00 -10.18
C ALA A 63 3.31 -3.56 -11.65
N GLU A 64 2.27 -3.73 -12.46
CA GLU A 64 2.24 -3.24 -13.85
C GLU A 64 2.00 -1.71 -13.95
N LYS A 65 1.48 -1.08 -12.89
CA LYS A 65 1.15 0.35 -12.90
C LYS A 65 2.42 1.18 -12.73
N GLN A 66 2.67 2.09 -13.66
CA GLN A 66 3.89 2.92 -13.65
C GLN A 66 4.01 3.84 -12.43
N TRP A 67 2.89 4.17 -11.79
CA TRP A 67 2.82 5.03 -10.60
C TRP A 67 2.93 4.26 -9.27
N ILE A 68 2.96 2.92 -9.31
CA ILE A 68 3.19 2.09 -8.10
C ILE A 68 4.69 1.92 -7.88
N ASN A 69 5.16 2.35 -6.71
CA ASN A 69 6.52 2.07 -6.26
C ASN A 69 6.57 0.91 -5.26
N ARG A 70 7.79 0.44 -4.97
CA ARG A 70 8.02 -0.70 -4.04
C ARG A 70 7.47 -0.45 -2.63
N HIS A 71 7.48 0.78 -2.14
CA HIS A 71 7.00 1.11 -0.81
C HIS A 71 5.46 1.07 -0.75
N MET A 72 4.79 1.59 -1.78
CA MET A 72 3.33 1.46 -1.94
C MET A 72 2.91 0.00 -2.01
N LEU A 73 3.59 -0.80 -2.84
CA LEU A 73 3.29 -2.22 -2.97
C LEU A 73 3.50 -2.97 -1.64
N ARG A 74 4.59 -2.68 -0.92
CA ARG A 74 4.82 -3.26 0.41
C ARG A 74 3.72 -2.89 1.40
N ARG A 75 3.25 -1.64 1.40
CA ARG A 75 2.16 -1.17 2.26
C ARG A 75 0.84 -1.87 1.90
N PHE A 76 0.52 -1.96 0.62
CA PHE A 76 -0.63 -2.73 0.13
C PHE A 76 -0.60 -4.17 0.63
N ILE A 77 0.54 -4.87 0.46
CA ILE A 77 0.72 -6.26 0.92
C ILE A 77 0.46 -6.37 2.42
N LYS A 78 1.03 -5.49 3.25
CA LYS A 78 0.81 -5.50 4.70
C LYS A 78 -0.68 -5.37 5.06
N ILE A 79 -1.38 -4.43 4.43
CA ILE A 79 -2.80 -4.17 4.71
C ILE A 79 -3.66 -5.35 4.24
N ALA A 80 -3.46 -5.80 3.01
CA ALA A 80 -4.22 -6.88 2.41
C ALA A 80 -4.02 -8.20 3.17
N SER A 81 -2.78 -8.55 3.53
CA SER A 81 -2.49 -9.73 4.35
C SER A 81 -3.11 -9.63 5.75
N ALA A 82 -3.05 -8.46 6.40
CA ALA A 82 -3.70 -8.27 7.69
C ALA A 82 -5.22 -8.44 7.62
N HIS A 83 -5.85 -7.94 6.54
CA HIS A 83 -7.28 -8.13 6.28
C HIS A 83 -7.64 -9.61 6.10
N ALA A 84 -6.85 -10.34 5.30
CA ALA A 84 -7.03 -11.77 5.06
C ALA A 84 -6.63 -12.68 6.23
N GLY A 85 -6.12 -12.12 7.34
CA GLY A 85 -5.62 -12.89 8.49
C GLY A 85 -4.32 -13.65 8.20
N ILE A 86 -3.55 -13.25 7.19
CA ILE A 86 -2.28 -13.85 6.79
C ILE A 86 -1.14 -13.17 7.55
N LYS A 87 -0.27 -13.96 8.17
CA LYS A 87 0.92 -13.47 8.88
C LYS A 87 2.12 -13.40 7.92
N LEU A 88 2.74 -12.22 7.84
CA LEU A 88 3.97 -11.94 7.06
C LEU A 88 5.23 -12.03 7.91
#